data_AF-A0A8S1LPX0-F1
#
_entry.id   AF-A0A8S1LPX0-F1
#
_cell.length_a   1.000
_cell.length_b   1.000
_cell.length_c   1.000
_cell.angle_alpha   90.00
_cell.angle_beta   90.00
_cell.angle_gamma   90.00
#
_symmetry.space_group_name_H-M   'P 1'
#
loop_
_entity.id
_entity.type
_entity.pdbx_description
1 polymer ?
#
loop_
_entity_poly.entity_id
_entity_poly.type
_entity_poly.pdbx_seq_one_letter_code
_entity_poly.pdbx_strand_id
1 'polypeptide(L)'
;MHGPDISDLDLPDLTLYPSTTGYQEQKRCFKQCVKDMSIPYLNIEEESCSKNCLSKYLQAQIFLSQKMTNTLTQLVTQDPSIKIAFKKPYKQQEQ
;
A
#
# COMPACT_ATOMS: atom_id res chain seq x y z
N MET A 1 10.64 -4.35 29.64
CA MET A 1 9.35 -4.33 28.93
C MET A 1 9.51 -5.25 27.73
N HIS A 2 8.93 -6.45 27.78
CA HIS A 2 8.91 -7.36 26.64
C HIS A 2 7.75 -6.96 25.73
N GLY A 3 8.06 -6.59 24.49
CA GLY A 3 7.06 -6.36 23.46
C GLY A 3 6.28 -7.64 23.15
N PRO A 4 5.10 -7.54 22.55
CA PRO A 4 4.32 -8.72 22.18
C PRO A 4 5.14 -9.62 21.25
N ASP A 5 5.15 -10.92 21.57
CA ASP A 5 5.77 -11.96 20.78
C ASP A 5 4.98 -12.13 19.47
N ILE A 6 5.58 -11.74 18.36
CA ILE A 6 4.98 -11.74 17.02
C ILE A 6 5.11 -13.11 16.33
N SER A 7 5.66 -14.12 17.01
CA SER A 7 5.91 -15.45 16.45
C SER A 7 4.63 -16.21 16.07
N ASP A 8 3.48 -15.84 16.67
CA ASP A 8 2.15 -16.43 16.40
C ASP A 8 1.34 -15.65 15.35
N LEU A 9 1.91 -14.58 14.76
CA LEU A 9 1.27 -13.93 13.63
C LEU A 9 1.52 -14.78 12.38
N ASP A 10 0.44 -15.38 11.89
CA ASP A 10 0.32 -15.93 10.53
C ASP A 10 0.49 -14.77 9.52
N LEU A 11 1.73 -14.29 9.40
CA LEU A 11 2.11 -13.29 8.43
C LEU A 11 1.97 -13.96 7.06
N PRO A 12 1.16 -13.41 6.15
CA PRO A 12 1.03 -13.99 4.82
C PRO A 12 2.43 -14.10 4.23
N ASP A 13 2.78 -15.31 3.78
CA ASP A 13 4.04 -15.57 3.11
C ASP A 13 4.19 -14.54 2.00
N LEU A 14 5.16 -13.63 2.16
CA LEU A 14 5.43 -12.51 1.26
C LEU A 14 6.14 -13.03 0.02
N THR A 15 5.58 -14.08 -0.61
CA THR A 15 5.93 -14.48 -1.96
C THR A 15 5.56 -13.33 -2.88
N LEU A 16 6.56 -12.49 -3.15
CA LEU A 16 6.45 -11.32 -4.01
C LEU A 16 6.31 -11.78 -5.45
N TYR A 17 5.07 -12.00 -5.88
CA TYR A 17 4.78 -12.29 -7.27
C TYR A 17 5.23 -11.10 -8.14
N PRO A 18 5.86 -11.35 -9.31
CA PRO A 18 6.38 -10.30 -10.19
C PRO A 18 5.34 -9.27 -10.66
N SER A 19 4.06 -9.67 -10.62
CA SER A 19 2.90 -8.86 -10.99
C SER A 19 2.39 -7.96 -9.86
N THR A 20 2.87 -8.15 -8.62
CA THR A 20 2.43 -7.32 -7.48
C THR A 20 3.10 -5.96 -7.54
N THR A 21 2.35 -4.93 -7.14
CA THR A 21 2.87 -3.56 -7.02
C THR A 21 4.07 -3.51 -6.06
N GLY A 22 4.11 -4.40 -5.06
CA GLY A 22 5.24 -4.55 -4.15
C GLY A 22 6.55 -4.94 -4.86
N TYR A 23 6.51 -5.94 -5.75
CA TYR A 23 7.69 -6.35 -6.51
C TYR A 23 8.18 -5.26 -7.48
N GLN A 24 7.26 -4.57 -8.16
CA GLN A 24 7.61 -3.50 -9.10
C GLN A 24 8.33 -2.33 -8.41
N GLU A 25 7.87 -1.94 -7.23
CA GLU A 25 8.53 -0.86 -6.48
C GLU A 25 9.83 -1.30 -5.83
N GLN A 26 9.96 -2.55 -5.38
CA GLN A 26 11.26 -3.08 -4.96
C GLN A 26 12.27 -3.02 -6.11
N LYS A 27 11.88 -3.45 -7.31
CA LYS A 27 12.72 -3.36 -8.51
C LYS A 27 13.10 -1.91 -8.85
N ARG A 28 12.16 -0.97 -8.70
CA ARG A 28 12.42 0.46 -8.90
C ARG A 28 13.40 1.02 -7.88
N CYS A 29 13.19 0.75 -6.59
CA CYS A 29 14.07 1.20 -5.52
C CYS A 29 15.46 0.58 -5.66
N PHE A 30 15.55 -0.70 -6.01
CA PHE A 30 16.82 -1.37 -6.32
C PHE A 30 17.57 -0.65 -7.45
N LYS A 31 16.91 -0.38 -8.58
CA LYS A 31 17.52 0.35 -9.70
C LYS A 31 17.98 1.76 -9.35
N GLN A 32 17.29 2.43 -8.42
CA GLN A 32 17.61 3.80 -8.03
C GLN A 32 18.75 3.86 -6.99
N CYS A 33 18.80 2.89 -6.09
CA CYS A 33 19.68 2.90 -4.93
C CYS A 33 20.96 2.08 -5.14
N VAL A 34 20.88 0.94 -5.84
CA VAL A 34 22.02 0.03 -6.02
C VAL A 34 22.85 0.47 -7.19
N LYS A 35 24.12 0.77 -6.91
CA LYS A 35 25.10 1.24 -7.90
C LYS A 35 26.22 0.24 -8.08
N ASP A 36 26.56 -0.50 -7.03
CA ASP A 36 27.61 -1.51 -7.07
C ASP A 36 26.98 -2.90 -7.23
N MET A 37 27.19 -3.50 -8.40
CA MET A 37 26.76 -4.87 -8.71
C MET A 37 27.90 -5.89 -8.57
N SER A 38 29.08 -5.47 -8.08
CA SER A 38 30.23 -6.35 -7.89
C SER A 38 30.08 -7.27 -6.68
N ILE A 39 29.19 -6.91 -5.75
CA ILE A 39 28.90 -7.68 -4.53
C ILE A 39 27.43 -8.13 -4.51
N PRO A 40 27.12 -9.32 -3.97
CA PRO A 40 25.77 -9.88 -3.99
C PRO A 40 24.85 -9.36 -2.87
N TYR A 41 25.28 -8.33 -2.13
CA TYR A 41 24.54 -7.74 -1.02
C TYR A 41 24.62 -6.22 -1.06
N LEU A 42 23.61 -5.55 -0.48
CA LEU A 42 23.58 -4.10 -0.39
C LEU A 42 24.60 -3.63 0.64
N ASN A 43 25.34 -2.58 0.30
CA ASN A 43 26.09 -1.85 1.32
C ASN A 43 25.15 -0.99 2.21
N ILE A 44 25.68 -0.42 3.28
CA ILE A 44 24.90 0.35 4.27
C ILE A 44 24.15 1.54 3.62
N GLU A 45 24.77 2.22 2.65
CA GLU A 45 24.16 3.35 1.96
C GLU A 45 23.03 2.89 1.02
N GLU A 46 23.24 1.81 0.28
CA GLU A 46 22.26 1.21 -0.62
C GLU A 46 21.06 0.64 0.14
N GLU A 47 21.30 0.02 1.30
CA GLU A 47 20.26 -0.47 2.20
C GLU A 47 19.43 0.68 2.75
N SER A 48 20.08 1.73 3.26
CA SER A 48 19.41 2.94 3.78
C SER A 48 18.58 3.63 2.69
N CYS A 49 19.14 3.78 1.49
CA CYS A 49 18.42 4.33 0.34
C CYS A 49 17.19 3.50 -0.01
N SER A 50 17.33 2.18 -0.10
CA SER A 50 16.25 1.26 -0.49
C SER A 50 15.11 1.30 0.54
N LYS A 51 15.43 1.30 1.84
CA LYS A 51 14.44 1.46 2.92
C LYS A 51 13.69 2.80 2.82
N ASN A 52 14.41 3.90 2.60
CA ASN A 52 13.81 5.22 2.47
C ASN A 52 12.91 5.33 1.24
N CYS A 53 13.32 4.73 0.11
CA CYS A 53 12.52 4.66 -1.11
C CYS A 53 11.19 3.94 -0.88
N LEU A 54 11.23 2.73 -0.31
CA LEU A 54 10.03 1.94 -0.03
C LEU A 54 9.12 2.62 1.01
N SER A 55 9.70 3.21 2.06
CA SER A 55 8.95 3.95 3.08
C SER A 55 8.19 5.14 2.47
N LYS A 56 8.84 5.94 1.61
CA LYS A 56 8.19 7.05 0.90
C LYS A 56 7.09 6.57 -0.03
N TYR A 57 7.28 5.44 -0.72
CA TYR A 57 6.24 4.86 -1.55
C TYR A 57 5.00 4.48 -0.73
N LEU A 58 5.16 3.79 0.40
CA LEU A 58 4.04 3.43 1.28
C LEU A 58 3.32 4.67 1.82
N GLN A 59 4.08 5.68 2.26
CA GLN A 59 3.50 6.96 2.70
C GLN A 59 2.70 7.64 1.58
N ALA A 60 3.22 7.63 0.35
CA ALA A 60 2.53 8.18 -0.81
C ALA A 60 1.23 7.43 -1.12
N GLN A 61 1.23 6.09 -1.02
CA GLN A 61 0.01 5.30 -1.20
C GLN A 61 -1.05 5.63 -0.15
N ILE A 62 -0.66 5.72 1.12
CA ILE A 62 -1.57 6.09 2.21
C ILE A 62 -2.14 7.49 1.99
N PHE A 63 -1.28 8.45 1.64
CA PHE A 63 -1.71 9.82 1.37
C PHE A 63 -2.69 9.89 0.19
N LEU A 64 -2.39 9.19 -0.91
CA LEU A 64 -3.25 9.17 -2.10
C LEU A 64 -4.58 8.48 -1.82
N SER A 65 -4.61 7.38 -1.07
CA SER A 65 -5.85 6.69 -0.72
C SER A 65 -6.76 7.55 0.17
N GLN A 66 -6.18 8.26 1.14
CA GLN A 66 -6.91 9.24 1.96
C GLN A 66 -7.46 10.39 1.11
N LYS A 67 -6.64 10.96 0.22
CA LYS A 67 -7.06 12.05 -0.67
C LYS A 67 -8.17 11.62 -1.63
N MET A 68 -8.06 10.44 -2.23
CA MET A 68 -9.10 9.89 -3.11
C MET A 68 -10.39 9.62 -2.35
N THR A 69 -10.31 9.04 -1.14
CA THR A 69 -11.48 8.82 -0.27
C THR A 69 -12.18 10.14 0.08
N ASN A 70 -11.42 11.17 0.43
CA ASN A 70 -11.97 12.49 0.72
C ASN A 70 -12.64 13.10 -0.52
N THR A 71 -12.00 12.98 -1.69
CA THR A 71 -12.55 13.47 -2.96
C THR A 71 -13.85 12.74 -3.32
N LEU A 72 -13.86 11.41 -3.21
CA LEU A 72 -15.05 10.58 -3.43
C LEU A 72 -16.17 10.97 -2.47
N THR A 73 -15.86 11.16 -1.19
CA THR A 73 -16.82 11.60 -0.18
C THR A 73 -17.43 12.95 -0.52
N GLN A 74 -16.61 13.90 -1.00
CA GLN A 74 -17.10 15.20 -1.46
C GLN A 74 -18.04 15.07 -2.66
N LEU A 75 -17.69 14.26 -3.66
CA LEU A 75 -18.55 14.01 -4.83
C LEU A 75 -19.88 13.37 -4.43
N VAL A 76 -19.85 12.36 -3.56
CA VAL A 76 -21.06 11.68 -3.04
C VAL A 76 -21.95 12.63 -2.22
N THR A 77 -21.35 13.56 -1.46
CA THR A 77 -22.11 14.49 -0.60
C THR A 77 -22.66 15.69 -1.35
N GLN A 78 -21.99 16.12 -2.43
CA GLN A 78 -22.38 17.25 -3.28
C GLN A 78 -23.34 16.86 -4.40
N ASP A 79 -23.37 15.60 -4.85
CA ASP A 79 -24.36 15.13 -5.83
C ASP A 79 -25.62 14.56 -5.14
N PRO A 80 -26.78 15.26 -5.21
CA PRO A 80 -28.03 14.79 -4.61
C PRO A 80 -28.56 13.49 -5.24
N SER A 81 -28.14 13.13 -6.45
CA SER A 81 -28.52 11.90 -7.15
C SER A 81 -27.84 10.66 -6.55
N ILE A 82 -26.60 10.82 -6.08
CA ILE A 82 -25.81 9.74 -5.45
C ILE A 82 -26.34 9.45 -4.03
N LYS A 83 -26.84 10.47 -3.31
CA LYS A 83 -27.57 10.24 -2.04
C LYS A 83 -28.76 9.30 -2.19
N ILE A 84 -29.41 9.27 -3.37
CA ILE A 84 -30.55 8.38 -3.64
C ILE A 84 -30.08 6.94 -3.92
N ALA A 85 -28.93 6.75 -4.58
CA ALA A 85 -28.37 5.43 -4.84
C ALA A 85 -27.95 4.70 -3.55
N PHE A 86 -27.40 5.42 -2.56
CA PHE A 86 -27.02 4.86 -1.25
C PHE A 86 -28.14 4.89 -0.21
N LYS A 87 -29.27 5.57 -0.47
CA LYS A 87 -30.46 5.55 0.40
C LYS A 87 -31.42 4.41 0.12
N LYS A 88 -31.27 3.66 -0.99
CA LYS A 88 -32.14 2.52 -1.22
C LYS A 88 -31.85 1.45 -0.16
N PRO A 89 -32.79 1.16 0.76
CA PRO A 89 -32.63 0.00 1.63
C PRO A 89 -32.52 -1.22 0.72
N TYR A 90 -31.56 -2.09 1.05
CA TYR A 90 -31.49 -3.43 0.48
C TYR A 90 -32.86 -4.07 0.74
N LYS A 91 -33.74 -4.12 -0.26
CA LYS A 91 -34.94 -4.94 -0.16
C LYS A 91 -34.41 -6.36 -0.13
N GLN A 92 -34.38 -6.98 1.06
CA GLN A 92 -34.43 -8.43 1.14
C GLN A 92 -35.63 -8.84 0.29
N GLN A 93 -35.35 -9.52 -0.83
CA GLN A 93 -36.40 -10.22 -1.55
C GLN A 93 -36.79 -11.40 -0.66
N GLU A 94 -37.84 -11.22 0.14
CA GLU A 94 -38.63 -12.35 0.60
C GLU A 94 -39.50 -12.80 -0.57
N GLN A 95 -39.23 -14.02 -1.06
CA GLN A 95 -40.22 -14.94 -1.62
C GLN A 95 -39.71 -16.36 -1.50
#